data_AF-A0A7L0CCQ6-F1
#
_entry.id   AF-A0A7L0CCQ6-F1
#
_cell.length_a   1.000
_cell.length_b   1.000
_cell.length_c   1.000
_cell.angle_alpha   90.00
_cell.angle_beta   90.00
_cell.angle_gamma   90.00
#
_symmetry.space_group_name_H-M   'P 1'
#
loop_
_entity.id
_entity.type
_entity.pdbx_description
1 polymer ?
#
loop_
_entity_poly.entity_id
_entity_poly.type
_entity_poly.pdbx_seq_one_letter_code
_entity_poly.pdbx_strand_id
1 'polypeptide(L)'
;KDSPLLLEQIEVLQHCIRHLKNENSRLKGAQMRMTLASLPPLQVPKISLLNSRQGEGLGAQALYRKANQLLQAVYHMSATTKVLDMKQIKSGSRSSRAVLEVTLLCSLPPLPPPPPPQDEVMREIVQQRPGASVPTDFGTFPSSSFLKAKREKEEGLVLFGKVTFPCEPGQGQVHRVRLTPELLHQLQRHFMS
;
A
#
# COMPACT_ATOMS: atom_id res chain seq x y z
N LYS A 1 53.52 36.64 7.42
CA LYS A 1 52.27 36.34 6.68
C LYS A 1 52.47 34.97 6.07
N ASP A 2 51.73 33.97 6.53
CA ASP A 2 51.86 32.61 6.01
C ASP A 2 51.48 32.56 4.53
N SER A 3 52.17 31.71 3.76
CA SER A 3 51.95 31.58 2.32
C SER A 3 50.54 31.04 2.06
N PRO A 4 49.70 31.71 1.24
CA PRO A 4 48.32 31.28 0.97
C PRO A 4 48.25 29.88 0.34
N LEU A 5 49.27 29.51 -0.43
CA LEU A 5 49.40 28.18 -1.03
C LEU A 5 49.60 27.08 0.03
N LEU A 6 50.28 27.39 1.13
CA LEU A 6 50.52 26.44 2.21
C LEU A 6 49.22 26.15 2.98
N LEU A 7 48.40 27.17 3.21
CA LEU A 7 47.10 27.01 3.86
C LEU A 7 46.16 26.14 3.02
N GLU A 8 46.11 26.36 1.71
CA GLU A 8 45.34 25.52 0.78
C GLU A 8 45.82 24.06 0.80
N GLN A 9 47.13 23.83 0.78
CA GLN A 9 47.69 22.48 0.89
C GLN A 9 47.32 21.78 2.20
N ILE A 10 47.33 22.50 3.31
CA ILE A 10 46.92 21.98 4.61
C ILE A 10 45.44 21.56 4.58
N GLU A 11 44.57 22.38 3.99
CA GLU A 11 43.14 22.07 3.88
C GLU A 11 42.87 20.81 3.03
N VAL A 12 43.55 20.70 1.88
CA VAL A 12 43.45 19.52 1.01
C VAL A 12 43.94 18.27 1.74
N LEU A 13 45.10 18.32 2.40
CA LEU A 13 45.63 17.19 3.15
C LEU A 13 44.73 16.78 4.31
N GLN A 14 44.16 17.74 5.03
CA GLN A 14 43.17 17.44 6.08
C GLN A 14 41.94 16.73 5.49
N HIS A 15 41.47 17.11 4.31
CA HIS A 15 40.37 16.42 3.62
C HIS A 15 40.75 14.99 3.25
N CYS A 16 41.93 14.78 2.67
CA CYS A 16 42.45 13.46 2.34
C CYS A 16 42.59 12.55 3.57
N ILE A 17 43.11 13.08 4.69
CA ILE A 17 43.23 12.34 5.95
C ILE A 17 41.85 11.94 6.48
N ARG A 18 40.86 12.83 6.46
CA ARG A 18 39.47 12.51 6.85
C ARG A 18 38.89 11.41 5.97
N HIS A 19 39.08 11.50 4.65
CA HIS A 19 38.62 10.47 3.72
C HIS A 19 39.26 9.11 4.02
N LEU A 20 40.59 9.05 4.18
CA LEU A 20 41.30 7.81 4.51
C LEU A 20 40.87 7.24 5.85
N LYS A 21 40.64 8.09 6.86
CA LYS A 21 40.13 7.68 8.17
C LYS A 21 38.73 7.07 8.05
N ASN A 22 37.86 7.65 7.24
CA ASN A 22 36.50 7.15 7.01
C ASN A 22 36.51 5.80 6.29
N GLU A 23 37.35 5.66 5.25
CA GLU A 23 37.54 4.39 4.54
C GLU A 23 38.10 3.31 5.45
N ASN A 24 39.09 3.65 6.27
CA ASN A 24 39.65 2.71 7.24
C ASN A 24 38.60 2.26 8.27
N SER A 25 37.76 3.20 8.73
CA SER A 25 36.65 2.90 9.65
C SER A 25 35.58 2.03 8.99
N ARG A 26 35.28 2.27 7.70
CA ARG A 26 34.36 1.45 6.90
C ARG A 26 34.84 0.01 6.79
N LEU A 27 36.12 -0.17 6.45
CA LEU A 27 36.73 -1.49 6.29
C LEU A 27 36.84 -2.23 7.62
N LYS A 28 37.34 -1.59 8.68
CA LYS A 28 37.42 -2.18 10.02
C LYS A 28 36.05 -2.55 10.59
N GLY A 29 35.03 -1.74 10.30
CA GLY A 29 33.66 -1.97 10.73
C GLY A 29 32.84 -2.90 9.82
N ALA A 30 33.40 -3.40 8.71
CA ALA A 30 32.62 -4.10 7.68
C ALA A 30 31.95 -5.37 8.22
N GLN A 31 32.67 -6.20 8.96
CA GLN A 31 32.13 -7.44 9.54
C GLN A 31 30.98 -7.15 10.51
N MET A 32 31.17 -6.21 11.44
CA MET A 32 30.13 -5.80 12.39
C MET A 32 28.89 -5.25 11.68
N ARG A 33 29.08 -4.44 10.63
CA ARG A 33 27.97 -3.92 9.81
C ARG A 33 27.22 -5.04 9.09
N MET A 34 27.91 -6.04 8.55
CA MET A 34 27.27 -7.19 7.91
C MET A 34 26.47 -8.02 8.91
N THR A 35 27.02 -8.30 10.09
CA THR A 35 26.29 -9.04 11.14
C THR A 35 25.02 -8.31 11.53
N LEU A 36 25.08 -6.99 11.74
CA LEU A 36 23.87 -6.21 12.07
C LEU A 36 22.88 -6.14 10.89
N ALA A 37 23.38 -6.00 9.66
CA ALA A 37 22.53 -5.97 8.46
C ALA A 37 21.87 -7.32 8.12
N SER A 38 22.42 -8.43 8.62
CA SER A 38 21.83 -9.76 8.47
C SER A 38 20.58 -9.97 9.33
N LEU A 39 20.39 -9.12 10.35
CA LEU A 39 19.20 -9.16 11.21
C LEU A 39 18.00 -8.52 10.50
N PRO A 40 16.78 -9.02 10.73
CA PRO A 40 15.59 -8.43 10.15
C PRO A 40 15.36 -7.01 10.70
N PRO A 41 14.97 -6.04 9.85
CA PRO A 41 14.75 -4.66 10.29
C PRO A 41 13.55 -4.57 11.24
N LEU A 42 13.73 -3.90 12.36
CA LEU A 42 12.66 -3.65 13.32
C LEU A 42 11.82 -2.45 12.85
N GLN A 43 10.59 -2.72 12.42
CA GLN A 43 9.61 -1.68 12.11
C GLN A 43 8.59 -1.59 13.26
N VAL A 44 8.59 -0.45 13.95
CA VAL A 44 7.63 -0.21 15.03
C VAL A 44 6.31 0.31 14.44
N PRO A 45 5.16 -0.33 14.72
CA PRO A 45 3.87 0.20 14.34
C PRO A 45 3.67 1.59 14.94
N LYS A 46 3.15 2.55 14.16
CA LYS A 46 2.75 3.86 14.68
C LYS A 46 1.50 3.67 15.55
N ILE A 47 1.68 3.56 16.86
CA ILE A 47 0.57 3.58 17.81
C ILE A 47 0.16 5.04 17.97
N SER A 48 -0.83 5.46 17.19
CA SER A 48 -1.42 6.79 17.38
C SER A 48 -2.15 6.81 18.71
N LEU A 49 -1.66 7.61 19.67
CA LEU A 49 -2.48 8.06 20.79
C LEU A 49 -3.73 8.74 20.21
N LEU A 50 -4.89 8.47 20.82
CA LEU A 50 -6.28 8.71 20.35
C LEU A 50 -6.56 10.04 19.60
N ASN A 51 -5.68 11.04 19.67
CA ASN A 51 -5.87 12.39 19.12
C ASN A 51 -4.90 12.83 18.00
N SER A 52 -3.93 12.02 17.55
CA SER A 52 -3.02 12.43 16.45
C SER A 52 -3.47 11.92 15.07
N ARG A 53 -4.51 12.56 14.49
CA ARG A 53 -4.88 12.41 13.07
C ARG A 53 -3.94 13.20 12.13
N GLN A 54 -2.65 13.30 12.45
CA GLN A 54 -1.65 14.06 11.71
C GLN A 54 -0.65 13.08 11.06
N GLY A 55 -1.05 12.40 10.00
CA GLY A 55 -0.14 11.48 9.32
C GLY A 55 -0.66 10.89 8.01
N GLU A 56 -1.96 10.97 7.75
CA GLU A 56 -2.49 10.68 6.42
C GLU A 56 -2.22 11.88 5.50
N GLY A 57 -1.56 11.63 4.37
CA GLY A 57 -1.29 12.66 3.37
C GLY A 57 -2.55 13.44 3.00
N LEU A 58 -2.42 14.75 2.83
CA LEU A 58 -3.54 15.65 2.52
C LEU A 58 -4.35 15.18 1.30
N GLY A 59 -3.69 14.54 0.33
CA GLY A 59 -4.30 13.89 -0.84
C GLY A 59 -5.22 12.74 -0.47
N ALA A 60 -4.72 11.76 0.30
CA ALA A 60 -5.51 10.64 0.81
C ALA A 60 -6.73 11.09 1.64
N GLN A 61 -6.58 12.14 2.47
CA GLN A 61 -7.70 12.66 3.26
C GLN A 61 -8.78 13.32 2.41
N ALA A 62 -8.39 14.15 1.42
CA ALA A 62 -9.34 14.78 0.50
C ALA A 62 -10.09 13.72 -0.32
N LEU A 63 -9.36 12.72 -0.81
CA LEU A 63 -9.91 11.62 -1.58
C LEU A 63 -10.83 10.72 -0.73
N TYR A 64 -10.49 10.48 0.54
CA TYR A 64 -11.36 9.79 1.50
C TYR A 64 -12.68 10.54 1.73
N ARG A 65 -12.64 11.88 1.87
CA ARG A 65 -13.86 12.70 2.01
C ARG A 65 -14.73 12.60 0.76
N LYS A 66 -14.15 12.72 -0.45
CA LYS A 66 -14.87 12.56 -1.73
C LYS A 66 -15.53 11.17 -1.81
N ALA A 67 -14.79 10.11 -1.48
CA ALA A 67 -15.28 8.74 -1.52
C ALA A 67 -16.45 8.51 -0.54
N ASN A 68 -16.36 9.05 0.69
CA ASN A 68 -17.44 8.94 1.67
C ASN A 68 -18.69 9.74 1.30
N GLN A 69 -18.54 10.94 0.72
CA GLN A 69 -19.68 11.71 0.22
C GLN A 69 -20.42 10.95 -0.89
N LEU A 70 -19.68 10.36 -1.83
CA LEU A 70 -20.26 9.54 -2.88
C LEU A 70 -20.94 8.29 -2.31
N LEU A 71 -20.30 7.60 -1.36
CA LEU A 71 -20.87 6.43 -0.69
C LEU A 71 -22.19 6.77 0.02
N GLN A 72 -22.25 7.90 0.74
CA GLN A 72 -23.47 8.37 1.39
C GLN A 72 -24.57 8.69 0.38
N ALA A 73 -24.24 9.36 -0.72
CA ALA A 73 -25.20 9.66 -1.78
C ALA A 73 -25.77 8.37 -2.38
N VAL A 74 -24.92 7.41 -2.74
CA VAL A 74 -25.32 6.09 -3.27
C VAL A 74 -26.21 5.35 -2.27
N TYR A 75 -25.85 5.31 -1.00
CA TYR A 75 -26.68 4.69 0.03
C TYR A 75 -28.05 5.36 0.15
N HIS A 76 -28.09 6.69 0.22
CA HIS A 76 -29.34 7.43 0.27
C HIS A 76 -30.22 7.08 -0.94
N MET A 77 -29.69 7.14 -2.16
CA MET A 77 -30.45 6.81 -3.38
C MET A 77 -30.92 5.35 -3.42
N SER A 78 -30.06 4.40 -3.00
CA SER A 78 -30.43 2.98 -2.94
C SER A 78 -31.57 2.71 -1.95
N ALA A 79 -31.64 3.50 -0.87
CA ALA A 79 -32.68 3.39 0.15
C ALA A 79 -33.97 4.18 -0.20
N THR A 80 -33.87 5.25 -1.00
CA THR A 80 -35.01 6.13 -1.34
C THR A 80 -35.63 5.88 -2.70
N THR A 81 -35.24 4.82 -3.41
CA THR A 81 -35.80 4.49 -4.74
C THR A 81 -37.29 4.16 -4.60
N LYS A 82 -38.16 4.91 -5.30
CA LYS A 82 -39.62 4.71 -5.27
C LYS A 82 -40.12 4.18 -6.61
N VAL A 83 -40.94 3.12 -6.58
CA VAL A 83 -41.66 2.64 -7.76
C VAL A 83 -42.75 3.66 -8.10
N LEU A 84 -42.80 4.08 -9.36
CA LEU A 84 -43.79 5.04 -9.84
C LEU A 84 -45.07 4.31 -10.25
N ASP A 85 -46.19 4.67 -9.62
CA ASP A 85 -47.51 4.16 -9.99
C ASP A 85 -48.01 4.82 -11.28
N MET A 86 -48.18 4.02 -12.34
CA MET A 86 -48.62 4.47 -13.67
C MET A 86 -50.14 4.70 -13.75
N LYS A 87 -50.92 4.39 -12.70
CA LYS A 87 -52.39 4.44 -12.73
C LYS A 87 -52.99 5.83 -12.44
N GLN A 88 -52.19 6.81 -12.00
CA GLN A 88 -52.63 8.17 -11.66
C GLN A 88 -51.98 9.22 -12.60
N ILE A 89 -52.24 9.12 -13.91
CA ILE A 89 -51.85 10.16 -14.88
C ILE A 89 -52.85 11.32 -14.75
N LYS A 90 -52.73 12.11 -13.69
CA LYS A 90 -53.29 13.48 -13.64
C LYS A 90 -52.21 14.45 -14.11
N SER A 91 -52.58 15.19 -15.15
CA SER A 91 -51.77 16.15 -15.89
C SER A 91 -50.97 17.08 -14.96
N GLY A 92 -49.64 17.14 -15.18
CA GLY A 92 -48.88 18.34 -14.86
C GLY A 92 -47.56 18.21 -14.07
N SER A 93 -47.26 17.12 -13.34
CA SER A 93 -46.16 17.23 -12.35
C SER A 93 -45.26 16.01 -12.10
N ARG A 94 -45.52 14.84 -12.72
CA ARG A 94 -44.84 13.59 -12.29
C ARG A 94 -44.02 12.86 -13.35
N SER A 95 -44.25 13.08 -14.64
CA SER A 95 -43.44 12.50 -15.73
C SER A 95 -42.00 13.03 -15.71
N SER A 96 -41.82 14.31 -15.39
CA SER A 96 -40.49 14.92 -15.22
C SER A 96 -39.73 14.36 -14.02
N ARG A 97 -40.40 13.98 -12.91
CA ARG A 97 -39.73 13.43 -11.73
C ARG A 97 -39.11 12.06 -11.97
N ALA A 98 -39.79 11.20 -12.73
CA ALA A 98 -39.27 9.90 -13.16
C ALA A 98 -37.99 10.05 -13.99
N VAL A 99 -38.07 10.92 -14.99
CA VAL A 99 -36.95 11.21 -15.89
C VAL A 99 -35.83 11.90 -15.13
N LEU A 100 -36.12 12.79 -14.17
CA LEU A 100 -35.11 13.42 -13.32
C LEU A 100 -34.42 12.44 -12.37
N GLU A 101 -35.12 11.48 -11.77
CA GLU A 101 -34.49 10.44 -10.94
C GLU A 101 -33.63 9.50 -11.80
N VAL A 102 -34.12 9.06 -12.97
CA VAL A 102 -33.30 8.27 -13.90
C VAL A 102 -32.12 9.09 -14.45
N THR A 103 -32.30 10.38 -14.73
CA THR A 103 -31.21 11.27 -15.20
C THR A 103 -30.20 11.56 -14.08
N LEU A 104 -30.63 11.68 -12.82
CA LEU A 104 -29.74 11.74 -11.64
C LEU A 104 -28.96 10.44 -11.46
N LEU A 105 -29.60 9.29 -11.70
CA LEU A 105 -28.93 7.99 -11.66
C LEU A 105 -27.96 7.79 -12.85
N CYS A 106 -28.28 8.35 -14.02
CA CYS A 106 -27.45 8.28 -15.22
C CYS A 106 -26.38 9.38 -15.30
N SER A 107 -26.49 10.48 -14.54
CA SER A 107 -25.47 11.52 -14.42
C SER A 107 -24.39 11.16 -13.39
N LEU A 108 -24.66 10.16 -12.54
CA LEU A 108 -23.61 9.37 -11.91
C LEU A 108 -22.92 8.58 -13.03
N PRO A 109 -21.57 8.53 -13.04
CA PRO A 109 -20.84 7.90 -14.13
C PRO A 109 -21.34 6.46 -14.33
N PRO A 110 -21.65 6.04 -15.58
CA PRO A 110 -22.11 4.70 -15.87
C PRO A 110 -21.01 3.70 -15.51
N LEU A 111 -21.35 2.71 -14.68
CA LEU A 111 -20.55 1.51 -14.48
C LEU A 111 -20.63 0.67 -15.79
N PRO A 112 -19.54 0.18 -16.44
CA PRO A 112 -18.09 0.48 -16.45
C PRO A 112 -17.63 1.21 -17.74
N PRO A 113 -16.46 1.88 -17.86
CA PRO A 113 -15.11 1.65 -17.29
C PRO A 113 -14.83 2.50 -16.01
N PRO A 114 -13.71 2.31 -15.28
CA PRO A 114 -13.65 2.73 -13.88
C PRO A 114 -13.82 4.25 -13.68
N PRO A 115 -14.54 4.65 -12.62
CA PRO A 115 -14.81 6.06 -12.36
C PRO A 115 -13.52 6.78 -11.96
N PRO A 116 -13.37 8.09 -12.28
CA PRO A 116 -12.21 8.92 -11.91
C PRO A 116 -11.68 8.77 -10.46
N PRO A 117 -12.50 8.50 -9.42
CA PRO A 117 -11.99 8.19 -8.09
C PRO A 117 -11.14 6.90 -8.01
N GLN A 118 -11.38 5.85 -8.78
CA GLN A 118 -10.58 4.62 -8.67
C GLN A 118 -9.15 4.80 -9.20
N ASP A 119 -8.99 5.55 -10.29
CA ASP A 119 -7.67 5.88 -10.83
C ASP A 119 -6.93 6.88 -9.94
N GLU A 120 -7.63 7.88 -9.38
CA GLU A 120 -7.07 8.81 -8.40
C GLU A 120 -6.65 8.07 -7.12
N VAL A 121 -7.47 7.13 -6.63
CA VAL A 121 -7.15 6.25 -5.50
C VAL A 121 -5.92 5.41 -5.82
N MET A 122 -5.87 4.77 -6.99
CA MET A 122 -4.74 3.92 -7.38
C MET A 122 -3.45 4.75 -7.45
N ARG A 123 -3.49 5.93 -8.06
CA ARG A 123 -2.33 6.83 -8.13
C ARG A 123 -1.87 7.26 -6.74
N GLU A 124 -2.79 7.64 -5.86
CA GLU A 124 -2.47 8.01 -4.49
C GLU A 124 -1.83 6.83 -3.73
N ILE A 125 -2.40 5.61 -3.82
CA ILE A 125 -1.84 4.41 -3.18
C ILE A 125 -0.41 4.13 -3.68
N VAL A 126 -0.19 4.25 -4.99
CA VAL A 126 1.12 4.03 -5.62
C VAL A 126 2.13 5.07 -5.15
N GLN A 127 1.74 6.34 -5.02
CA GLN A 127 2.63 7.40 -4.52
C GLN A 127 3.01 7.23 -3.04
N GLN A 128 2.09 6.73 -2.22
CA GLN A 128 2.33 6.51 -0.79
C GLN A 128 3.26 5.31 -0.50
N ARG A 129 3.43 4.38 -1.46
CA ARG A 129 4.20 3.15 -1.25
C ARG A 129 5.55 3.19 -1.97
N PRO A 130 6.67 3.25 -1.23
CA PRO A 130 8.00 3.20 -1.84
C PRO A 130 8.18 1.98 -2.76
N GLY A 131 8.67 2.19 -3.97
CA GLY A 131 8.90 1.15 -4.97
C GLY A 131 7.64 0.62 -5.67
N ALA A 132 6.46 1.19 -5.41
CA ALA A 132 5.22 0.79 -6.08
C ALA A 132 5.04 1.43 -7.46
N SER A 133 5.81 2.46 -7.81
CA SER A 133 5.76 3.14 -9.11
C SER A 133 6.95 2.81 -10.00
N VAL A 134 6.73 2.93 -11.32
CA VAL A 134 7.81 2.95 -12.32
C VAL A 134 8.33 4.38 -12.48
N PRO A 135 9.66 4.61 -12.55
CA PRO A 135 10.20 5.95 -12.81
C PRO A 135 9.90 6.35 -14.25
N THR A 136 9.03 7.36 -14.43
CA THR A 136 8.62 7.87 -15.75
C THR A 136 8.37 9.38 -15.69
N ASP A 137 8.66 10.09 -16.78
CA ASP A 137 8.52 11.56 -16.85
C ASP A 137 7.08 12.05 -17.06
N PHE A 138 6.20 11.17 -17.55
CA PHE A 138 4.86 11.55 -18.02
C PHE A 138 3.73 11.32 -16.99
N GLY A 139 4.02 10.70 -15.85
CA GLY A 139 3.00 10.44 -14.84
C GLY A 139 3.37 9.40 -13.80
N THR A 140 2.39 9.01 -12.98
CA THR A 140 2.52 7.94 -11.99
C THR A 140 1.89 6.66 -12.55
N PHE A 141 2.71 5.63 -12.77
CA PHE A 141 2.24 4.32 -13.20
C PHE A 141 2.64 3.25 -12.16
N PRO A 142 1.74 2.33 -11.82
CA PRO A 142 2.05 1.23 -10.91
C PRO A 142 3.06 0.25 -11.54
N SER A 143 3.96 -0.29 -10.73
CA SER A 143 4.86 -1.36 -11.14
C SER A 143 4.12 -2.70 -11.26
N SER A 144 4.61 -3.56 -12.16
CA SER A 144 4.03 -4.91 -12.35
C SER A 144 4.06 -5.74 -11.06
N SER A 145 5.15 -5.67 -10.30
CA SER A 145 5.29 -6.34 -9.01
C SER A 145 4.27 -5.85 -7.98
N PHE A 146 3.99 -4.55 -7.95
CA PHE A 146 2.95 -3.98 -7.09
C PHE A 146 1.55 -4.48 -7.45
N LEU A 147 1.20 -4.49 -8.74
CA LEU A 147 -0.10 -5.00 -9.20
C LEU A 147 -0.27 -6.49 -8.89
N LYS A 148 0.77 -7.29 -9.12
CA LYS A 148 0.78 -8.72 -8.80
C LYS A 148 0.58 -8.95 -7.30
N ALA A 149 1.36 -8.26 -6.46
CA ALA A 149 1.25 -8.37 -5.01
C ALA A 149 -0.12 -7.88 -4.49
N LYS A 150 -0.73 -6.88 -5.12
CA LYS A 150 -2.08 -6.41 -4.78
C LYS A 150 -3.12 -7.51 -5.09
N ARG A 151 -3.02 -8.15 -6.25
CA ARG A 151 -3.91 -9.27 -6.63
C ARG A 151 -3.75 -10.45 -5.67
N GLU A 152 -2.53 -10.87 -5.37
CA GLU A 152 -2.26 -11.96 -4.42
C GLU A 152 -2.81 -11.65 -3.02
N LYS A 153 -2.81 -10.37 -2.62
CA LYS A 153 -3.44 -9.94 -1.36
C LYS A 153 -4.97 -10.08 -1.38
N GLU A 154 -5.61 -9.82 -2.53
CA GLU A 154 -7.05 -9.97 -2.72
C GLU A 154 -7.47 -11.44 -2.82
N GLU A 155 -6.70 -12.27 -3.50
CA GLU A 155 -6.89 -13.72 -3.62
C GLU A 155 -6.61 -14.46 -2.30
N GLY A 156 -5.77 -13.88 -1.44
CA GLY A 156 -5.44 -14.42 -0.13
C GLY A 156 -4.39 -15.53 -0.18
N LEU A 157 -4.29 -16.30 0.92
CA LEU A 157 -3.25 -17.32 1.06
C LEU A 157 -3.66 -18.61 0.36
N VAL A 158 -2.79 -19.09 -0.53
CA VAL A 158 -2.94 -20.39 -1.19
C VAL A 158 -2.39 -21.50 -0.29
N LEU A 159 -3.10 -22.63 -0.21
CA LEU A 159 -2.61 -23.82 0.49
C LEU A 159 -1.45 -24.43 -0.31
N PHE A 160 -0.25 -24.41 0.28
CA PHE A 160 0.95 -24.93 -0.37
C PHE A 160 1.15 -26.44 -0.16
N GLY A 161 0.67 -27.00 0.95
CA GLY A 161 0.85 -28.42 1.26
C GLY A 161 0.29 -28.83 2.62
N LYS A 162 0.52 -30.10 3.00
CA LYS A 162 0.09 -30.68 4.27
C LYS A 162 1.23 -31.51 4.86
N VAL A 163 1.52 -31.29 6.14
CA VAL A 163 2.43 -32.13 6.93
C VAL A 163 1.57 -32.84 7.97
N THR A 164 1.80 -34.15 8.15
CA THR A 164 1.06 -34.96 9.11
C THR A 164 2.01 -35.46 10.18
N PHE A 165 1.56 -35.40 11.43
CA PHE A 165 2.29 -35.94 12.57
C PHE A 165 1.51 -37.13 13.15
N PRO A 166 2.20 -38.16 13.67
CA PRO A 166 1.54 -39.25 14.37
C PRO A 166 0.82 -38.70 15.61
N CYS A 167 -0.43 -39.13 15.82
CA CYS A 167 -1.25 -38.74 16.97
C CYS A 167 -2.16 -39.89 17.40
N GLU A 168 -2.55 -39.88 18.67
CA GLU A 168 -3.45 -40.89 19.23
C GLU A 168 -4.85 -40.82 18.61
N PRO A 169 -5.58 -41.94 18.53
CA PRO A 169 -6.94 -41.97 18.00
C PRO A 169 -7.86 -40.97 18.71
N GLY A 170 -8.53 -40.12 17.94
CA GLY A 170 -9.45 -39.09 18.46
C GLY A 170 -8.79 -37.75 18.85
N GLN A 171 -7.45 -37.62 18.78
CA GLN A 171 -6.73 -36.38 19.10
C GLN A 171 -6.25 -35.59 17.87
N GLY A 172 -6.66 -35.98 16.67
CA GLY A 172 -6.23 -35.31 15.44
C GLY A 172 -6.69 -33.84 15.39
N GLN A 173 -5.73 -32.91 15.24
CA GLN A 173 -6.00 -31.49 15.04
C GLN A 173 -5.44 -31.00 13.70
N VAL A 174 -6.19 -30.11 13.05
CA VAL A 174 -5.77 -29.46 11.80
C VAL A 174 -5.40 -28.02 12.10
N HIS A 175 -4.12 -27.70 11.95
CA HIS A 175 -3.61 -26.34 12.13
C HIS A 175 -3.27 -25.70 10.79
N ARG A 176 -3.76 -24.47 10.58
CA ARG A 176 -3.39 -23.66 9.41
C ARG A 176 -2.20 -22.78 9.77
N VAL A 177 -1.02 -23.16 9.28
CA VAL A 177 0.23 -22.44 9.55
C VAL A 177 0.54 -21.51 8.38
N ARG A 178 0.88 -20.26 8.69
CA ARG A 178 1.36 -19.28 7.70
C ARG A 178 2.88 -19.22 7.76
N LEU A 179 3.53 -19.50 6.64
CA LEU A 179 4.98 -19.48 6.53
C LEU A 179 5.40 -18.43 5.49
N THR A 180 6.50 -17.73 5.77
CA THR A 180 7.20 -16.97 4.73
C THR A 180 8.05 -17.93 3.89
N PRO A 181 8.44 -17.55 2.66
CA PRO A 181 9.30 -18.39 1.83
C PRO A 181 10.59 -18.84 2.56
N GLU A 182 11.20 -17.98 3.38
CA GLU A 182 12.43 -18.28 4.11
C GLU A 182 12.21 -19.38 5.16
N LEU A 183 11.13 -19.26 5.93
CA LEU A 183 10.75 -20.26 6.94
C LEU A 183 10.38 -21.60 6.29
N LEU A 184 9.74 -21.58 5.12
CA LEU A 184 9.42 -22.79 4.38
C LEU A 184 10.69 -23.53 3.91
N HIS A 185 11.68 -22.81 3.37
CA HIS A 185 12.97 -23.40 2.99
C HIS A 185 13.74 -23.94 4.21
N GLN A 186 13.65 -23.27 5.36
CA GLN A 186 14.25 -23.76 6.60
C GLN A 186 13.57 -25.06 7.07
N LEU A 187 12.23 -25.11 7.02
CA LEU A 187 11.45 -26.28 7.38
C LEU A 187 11.80 -27.48 6.48
N GLN A 188 11.84 -27.25 5.16
CA GLN A 188 12.23 -28.27 4.18
C GLN A 188 13.62 -28.84 4.47
N ARG A 189 14.59 -27.98 4.79
CA ARG A 189 15.94 -28.42 5.15
C ARG A 189 15.98 -29.32 6.39
N HIS A 190 15.09 -29.12 7.36
CA HIS A 190 15.03 -29.95 8.57
C HIS A 190 14.36 -31.32 8.33
N PHE A 191 13.44 -31.42 7.37
CA PHE A 191 12.75 -32.68 7.06
C PHE A 191 13.43 -33.51 5.95
N MET A 192 14.35 -32.92 5.20
CA MET A 192 15.05 -33.56 4.08
C MET A 192 16.51 -33.93 4.41
N SER A 193 16.98 -33.71 5.64
CA SER A 193 18.27 -34.23 6.15
C SER A 193 18.08 -35.58 6.83
#